data_AF-A0A0A1PKL3-F1
#
_entry.id   AF-A0A0A1PKL3-F1
#
_cell.length_a   1.000
_cell.length_b   1.000
_cell.length_c   1.000
_cell.angle_alpha   90.00
_cell.angle_beta   90.00
_cell.angle_gamma   90.00
#
_symmetry.space_group_name_H-M   'P 1'
#
loop_
_entity.id
_entity.type
_entity.pdbx_description
1 polymer ?
#
loop_
_entity_poly.entity_id
_entity_poly.type
_entity_poly.pdbx_seq_one_letter_code
_entity_poly.pdbx_strand_id
1 'polypeptide(L)'
;MNSMKRILLGGAAALMSVGGAAAADLPGKAAPAEYVRVCDTYGAGFFFIPGTDTCLRIGGFVRADYYLNTTPGNRTNNNASIPGTQILGATLYDGYYSTSARLTLNLDARSNTEYGLLRAFGQFSAVRGAWNGSFSSQGLVTSGAGQSPRASVISVERAFIQFAGITAGFSASFFNFYQGDVQLSGNYAATARSTTVLAYTAAFGSGFSATVSLEDSMYRRFGNGDSWYGTVTPAGTIMSSSLQRPLSGAGGMTYAGQQIPDIVANLRVDQGWGSVQVMGALHQLRDFGYAGAVNVPTAKAGDKMGWAVGAGLRLNLDMLARGDVLWLQGVYADGALDYAFGTANQGGDRQTISGAANLAATNSLNTQLRDAAVIGGAIQTTKAWSLAAGFRHFWTPALRSSVFGAYTSIDQPALSSLWDVKYWNVGVNTIWSPVRNLDLGVEVIYHNETARQQNGLPAVITPSNTFKGQDGIWTATIRVQRNF
;
A
#
# COMPACT_ATOMS: atom_id res chain seq x y z
N MET A 1 17.65 36.06 -67.52
CA MET A 1 16.96 34.80 -67.89
C MET A 1 18.05 33.74 -68.01
N ASN A 2 18.12 32.63 -67.27
CA ASN A 2 17.19 31.92 -66.40
C ASN A 2 17.95 31.23 -65.26
N SER A 3 17.33 31.20 -64.08
CA SER A 3 17.67 30.34 -62.94
C SER A 3 17.50 28.85 -63.29
N MET A 4 18.29 27.95 -62.68
CA MET A 4 17.70 26.88 -61.85
C MET A 4 18.74 26.10 -61.02
N LYS A 5 18.40 25.96 -59.73
CA LYS A 5 19.01 25.13 -58.68
C LYS A 5 18.89 23.62 -58.98
N ARG A 6 19.80 22.81 -58.43
CA ARG A 6 19.55 21.41 -58.07
C ARG A 6 20.14 21.08 -56.69
N ILE A 7 19.27 20.54 -55.83
CA ILE A 7 19.55 19.90 -54.54
C ILE A 7 19.67 18.40 -54.79
N LEU A 8 20.58 17.72 -54.10
CA LEU A 8 20.74 16.27 -54.12
C LEU A 8 20.66 15.71 -52.69
N LEU A 9 19.88 14.65 -52.56
CA LEU A 9 19.69 13.78 -51.39
C LEU A 9 20.36 12.42 -51.67
N GLY A 10 20.72 11.69 -50.60
CA GLY A 10 21.08 10.27 -50.62
C GLY A 10 22.59 10.03 -50.57
N GLY A 11 23.13 9.03 -49.88
CA GLY A 11 22.59 7.84 -49.24
C GLY A 11 23.78 6.96 -48.82
N ALA A 12 23.53 5.98 -47.96
CA ALA A 12 24.48 5.25 -47.13
C ALA A 12 25.55 4.35 -47.83
N ALA A 13 26.55 4.00 -47.00
CA ALA A 13 27.21 2.69 -46.83
C ALA A 13 28.61 2.48 -47.45
N ALA A 14 29.60 2.21 -46.57
CA ALA A 14 30.58 1.13 -46.74
C ALA A 14 31.27 0.81 -45.40
N LEU A 15 31.31 -0.49 -45.07
CA LEU A 15 31.94 -1.11 -43.91
C LEU A 15 33.28 -1.77 -44.34
N MET A 16 34.21 -1.96 -43.39
CA MET A 16 35.31 -2.96 -43.34
C MET A 16 36.77 -2.49 -43.55
N SER A 17 37.41 -2.13 -42.42
CA SER A 17 38.52 -2.84 -41.75
C SER A 17 39.95 -3.00 -42.35
N VAL A 18 40.91 -2.58 -41.50
CA VAL A 18 42.31 -3.04 -41.21
C VAL A 18 43.48 -2.46 -42.03
N GLY A 19 44.38 -1.78 -41.31
CA GLY A 19 45.82 -1.69 -41.63
C GLY A 19 46.57 -0.57 -40.89
N GLY A 20 47.32 -0.92 -39.83
CA GLY A 20 48.46 -0.11 -39.33
C GLY A 20 48.44 0.26 -37.84
N ALA A 21 49.08 -0.57 -37.00
CA ALA A 21 49.76 -0.10 -35.78
C ALA A 21 51.06 0.63 -36.21
N ALA A 22 51.71 1.54 -35.48
CA ALA A 22 51.76 1.80 -34.05
C ALA A 22 52.28 3.23 -33.77
N ALA A 23 52.03 3.63 -32.52
CA ALA A 23 52.91 4.40 -31.64
C ALA A 23 52.87 5.94 -31.65
N ALA A 24 52.60 6.41 -30.42
CA ALA A 24 53.07 7.62 -29.76
C ALA A 24 52.45 8.94 -30.21
N ASP A 25 51.30 9.25 -29.59
CA ASP A 25 51.15 10.59 -29.05
C ASP A 25 50.45 10.54 -27.69
N LEU A 26 50.81 11.49 -26.82
CA LEU A 26 50.51 11.56 -25.38
C LEU A 26 49.02 11.24 -25.05
N PRO A 27 48.67 10.81 -23.81
CA PRO A 27 47.29 10.85 -23.36
C PRO A 27 46.86 12.32 -23.24
N GLY A 28 46.50 12.88 -24.39
CA GLY A 28 45.88 14.17 -24.54
C GLY A 28 44.57 14.12 -23.78
N LYS A 29 44.45 15.04 -22.82
CA LYS A 29 43.20 15.65 -22.41
C LYS A 29 42.09 14.62 -22.23
N ALA A 30 42.03 14.01 -21.05
CA ALA A 30 40.81 13.36 -20.59
C ALA A 30 39.63 14.22 -21.06
N ALA A 31 38.72 13.63 -21.85
CA ALA A 31 37.49 14.28 -22.25
C ALA A 31 36.94 15.01 -21.01
N PRO A 32 36.52 16.29 -21.11
CA PRO A 32 36.10 17.03 -19.93
C PRO A 32 35.13 16.13 -19.18
N ALA A 33 35.52 15.67 -17.99
CA ALA A 33 34.64 14.89 -17.17
C ALA A 33 33.44 15.80 -16.96
N GLU A 34 32.29 15.44 -17.53
CA GLU A 34 31.09 16.23 -17.39
C GLU A 34 30.64 16.02 -15.94
N TYR A 35 31.22 16.84 -15.05
CA TYR A 35 30.96 16.75 -13.64
C TYR A 35 29.49 17.05 -13.40
N VAL A 36 28.93 16.31 -12.44
CA VAL A 36 27.57 16.55 -11.96
C VAL A 36 27.51 17.99 -11.41
N ARG A 37 26.73 18.84 -12.08
CA ARG A 37 26.55 20.25 -11.70
C ARG A 37 25.42 20.38 -10.69
N VAL A 38 25.59 21.24 -9.70
CA VAL A 38 24.51 21.54 -8.75
C VAL A 38 23.34 22.22 -9.48
N CYS A 39 22.11 21.82 -9.15
CA CYS A 39 20.90 22.50 -9.60
C CYS A 39 20.19 23.13 -8.41
N ASP A 40 20.43 24.41 -8.17
CA ASP A 40 19.83 25.13 -7.03
C ASP A 40 18.35 25.52 -7.26
N THR A 41 17.87 25.46 -8.50
CA THR A 41 16.52 25.88 -8.90
C THR A 41 15.40 25.20 -8.11
N TYR A 42 15.57 23.92 -7.76
CA TYR A 42 14.55 23.12 -7.06
C TYR A 42 14.93 22.80 -5.61
N GLY A 43 15.96 23.46 -5.09
CA GLY A 43 16.43 23.35 -3.72
C GLY A 43 17.60 22.37 -3.53
N ALA A 44 18.00 22.21 -2.27
CA ALA A 44 19.18 21.43 -1.91
C ALA A 44 19.06 19.95 -2.33
N GLY A 45 20.20 19.37 -2.74
CA GLY A 45 20.33 17.96 -3.12
C GLY A 45 19.98 17.67 -4.58
N PHE A 46 19.57 18.67 -5.36
CA PHE A 46 19.38 18.52 -6.80
C PHE A 46 20.68 18.76 -7.56
N PHE A 47 20.87 17.97 -8.61
CA PHE A 47 21.97 18.10 -9.55
C PHE A 47 21.48 17.90 -10.99
N PHE A 48 22.14 18.51 -11.96
CA PHE A 48 21.83 18.30 -13.36
C PHE A 48 22.24 16.90 -13.81
N ILE A 49 21.34 16.22 -14.52
CA ILE A 49 21.69 15.02 -15.27
C ILE A 49 22.61 15.47 -16.42
N PRO A 50 23.84 14.92 -16.55
CA PRO A 50 24.78 15.32 -17.60
C PRO A 50 24.16 15.30 -18.99
N GLY A 51 24.46 16.31 -19.82
CA GLY A 51 23.87 16.49 -21.14
C GLY A 51 22.40 16.96 -21.17
N THR A 52 21.79 17.34 -20.04
CA THR A 52 20.39 17.80 -19.99
C THR A 52 20.17 18.99 -19.05
N ASP A 53 19.05 19.71 -19.23
CA ASP A 53 18.55 20.72 -18.29
C ASP A 53 17.65 20.14 -17.18
N THR A 54 17.69 18.81 -17.00
CA THR A 54 16.87 18.11 -16.00
C THR A 54 17.61 18.01 -14.68
N CYS A 55 16.99 18.47 -13.61
CA CYS A 55 17.52 18.36 -12.26
C CYS A 55 17.01 17.09 -11.59
N LEU A 56 17.93 16.27 -11.08
CA LEU A 56 17.64 15.04 -10.35
C LEU A 56 18.05 15.21 -8.89
N ARG A 57 17.17 14.76 -7.99
CA ARG A 57 17.52 14.51 -6.59
C ARG A 57 17.41 13.02 -6.30
N ILE A 58 18.46 12.49 -5.70
CA ILE A 58 18.50 11.15 -5.12
C ILE A 58 18.39 11.31 -3.61
N GLY A 59 17.47 10.58 -2.99
CA GLY A 59 17.39 10.49 -1.54
C GLY A 59 16.76 9.17 -1.13
N GLY A 60 16.55 8.98 0.16
CA GLY A 60 16.00 7.72 0.63
C GLY A 60 16.33 7.43 2.08
N PHE A 61 16.27 6.16 2.42
CA PHE A 61 16.70 5.70 3.73
C PHE A 61 17.12 4.23 3.73
N VAL A 62 17.98 3.90 4.69
CA VAL A 62 18.19 2.53 5.15
C VAL A 62 17.57 2.39 6.53
N ARG A 63 16.86 1.30 6.76
CA ARG A 63 16.12 1.05 7.99
C ARG A 63 16.26 -0.41 8.43
N ALA A 64 16.39 -0.61 9.73
CA ALA A 64 16.27 -1.91 10.37
C ALA A 64 15.14 -1.85 11.41
N ASP A 65 14.26 -2.84 11.37
CA ASP A 65 13.13 -3.00 12.28
C ASP A 65 13.23 -4.33 13.02
N TYR A 66 12.86 -4.29 14.30
CA TYR A 66 12.71 -5.44 15.17
C TYR A 66 11.31 -5.38 15.76
N TYR A 67 10.46 -6.32 15.37
CA TYR A 67 9.08 -6.40 15.78
C TYR A 67 8.91 -7.47 16.85
N LEU A 68 8.08 -7.21 17.84
CA LEU A 68 7.70 -8.15 18.89
C LEU A 68 6.19 -8.37 18.85
N ASN A 69 5.79 -9.64 18.87
CA ASN A 69 4.39 -10.08 18.98
C ASN A 69 3.46 -9.54 17.86
N THR A 70 4.00 -9.14 16.70
CA THR A 70 3.23 -8.56 15.59
C THR A 70 2.58 -9.60 14.68
N THR A 71 2.98 -10.87 14.77
CA THR A 71 2.38 -11.92 13.95
C THR A 71 2.03 -13.17 14.73
N PRO A 72 0.78 -13.67 14.63
CA PRO A 72 0.43 -14.92 15.29
C PRO A 72 0.89 -16.10 14.44
N GLY A 73 1.67 -16.98 15.07
CA GLY A 73 2.07 -18.28 14.53
C GLY A 73 0.89 -19.22 14.36
N ASN A 74 0.93 -19.97 13.26
CA ASN A 74 -0.03 -21.04 13.01
C ASN A 74 0.21 -22.19 13.98
N ARG A 75 -0.61 -22.23 15.03
CA ARG A 75 -0.83 -23.49 15.74
C ARG A 75 -1.86 -24.33 14.98
N THR A 76 -1.31 -25.29 14.24
CA THR A 76 -1.89 -26.59 13.84
C THR A 76 -3.25 -26.55 13.15
N ASN A 77 -3.28 -26.78 11.83
CA ASN A 77 -4.50 -27.28 11.19
C ASN A 77 -4.67 -28.78 11.50
N ASN A 78 -5.45 -29.10 12.54
CA ASN A 78 -6.01 -30.44 12.63
C ASN A 78 -7.07 -30.57 11.52
N ASN A 79 -6.68 -31.08 10.36
CA ASN A 79 -7.63 -31.46 9.34
C ASN A 79 -8.47 -32.63 9.90
N ALA A 80 -9.74 -32.37 10.23
CA ALA A 80 -10.66 -33.38 10.76
C ALA A 80 -10.86 -34.57 9.81
N SER A 81 -10.55 -34.41 8.52
CA SER A 81 -10.63 -35.44 7.49
C SER A 81 -9.49 -36.46 7.54
N ILE A 82 -8.40 -36.18 8.26
CA ILE A 82 -7.24 -37.09 8.35
C ILE A 82 -6.70 -37.07 9.80
N PRO A 83 -7.22 -37.95 10.68
CA PRO A 83 -6.75 -38.07 12.06
C PRO A 83 -5.26 -38.43 12.13
N GLY A 84 -4.48 -37.69 12.92
CA GLY A 84 -3.07 -38.01 13.20
C GLY A 84 -2.02 -37.37 12.29
N THR A 85 -2.40 -36.71 11.18
CA THR A 85 -1.45 -35.89 10.40
C THR A 85 -1.30 -34.50 11.01
N GLN A 86 -0.16 -34.24 11.63
CA GLN A 86 0.33 -32.88 11.80
C GLN A 86 0.85 -32.41 10.43
N ILE A 87 0.08 -31.59 9.72
CA ILE A 87 0.67 -30.87 8.59
C ILE A 87 1.65 -29.88 9.22
N LEU A 88 2.93 -29.98 8.85
CA LEU A 88 3.92 -28.93 9.06
C LEU A 88 3.46 -27.70 8.28
N GLY A 89 2.47 -26.98 8.82
CA GLY A 89 2.26 -25.59 8.51
C GLY A 89 3.39 -24.82 9.16
N ALA A 90 4.61 -24.96 8.64
CA ALA A 90 5.68 -24.02 8.92
C ALA A 90 5.24 -22.67 8.34
N THR A 91 4.34 -21.99 9.03
CA THR A 91 4.00 -20.62 8.70
C THR A 91 5.11 -19.74 9.24
N LEU A 92 5.39 -18.67 8.52
CA LEU A 92 6.39 -17.63 8.80
C LEU A 92 6.32 -17.02 10.22
N TYR A 93 5.43 -17.47 11.11
CA TYR A 93 4.88 -16.69 12.20
C TYR A 93 4.96 -17.34 13.58
N ASP A 94 5.62 -18.49 13.74
CA ASP A 94 5.87 -19.11 15.06
C ASP A 94 6.93 -18.38 15.92
N GLY A 95 7.26 -17.13 15.57
CA GLY A 95 8.21 -16.29 16.31
C GLY A 95 7.51 -15.21 17.13
N TYR A 96 7.83 -15.11 18.42
CA TYR A 96 7.49 -13.95 19.24
C TYR A 96 8.13 -12.64 18.74
N TYR A 97 9.01 -12.72 17.74
CA TYR A 97 9.66 -11.59 17.12
C TYR A 97 9.88 -11.80 15.62
N SER A 98 9.99 -10.70 14.87
CA SER A 98 10.43 -10.70 13.48
C SER A 98 11.38 -9.53 13.22
N THR A 99 12.19 -9.62 12.17
CA THR A 99 13.12 -8.56 11.80
C THR A 99 13.01 -8.24 10.31
N SER A 100 13.25 -6.98 9.96
CA SER A 100 13.36 -6.56 8.57
C SER A 100 14.42 -5.50 8.37
N ALA A 101 15.10 -5.55 7.23
CA ALA A 101 15.92 -4.48 6.72
C ALA A 101 15.29 -3.95 5.43
N ARG A 102 15.27 -2.62 5.26
CA ARG A 102 14.76 -1.94 4.07
C ARG A 102 15.73 -0.90 3.57
N LEU A 103 15.90 -0.85 2.26
CA LEU A 103 16.46 0.26 1.52
C LEU A 103 15.35 0.88 0.66
N THR A 104 15.10 2.17 0.82
CA THR A 104 14.22 2.93 -0.08
C THR A 104 15.04 3.97 -0.83
N LEU A 105 14.86 4.05 -2.15
CA LEU A 105 15.46 5.03 -3.05
C LEU A 105 14.36 5.89 -3.66
N ASN A 106 14.51 7.20 -3.54
CA ASN A 106 13.67 8.22 -4.14
C ASN A 106 14.45 8.92 -5.25
N LEU A 107 13.86 8.99 -6.44
CA LEU A 107 14.37 9.71 -7.61
C LEU A 107 13.35 10.78 -7.97
N ASP A 108 13.71 12.05 -7.84
CA ASP A 108 12.85 13.19 -8.18
C ASP A 108 13.53 13.97 -9.30
N ALA A 109 13.05 13.81 -10.53
CA ALA A 109 13.53 14.52 -11.71
C ALA A 109 12.58 15.67 -12.05
N ARG A 110 13.14 16.86 -12.28
CA ARG A 110 12.40 18.09 -12.53
C ARG A 110 13.02 18.90 -13.65
N SER A 111 12.17 19.38 -14.54
CA SER A 111 12.56 20.23 -15.66
C SER A 111 11.52 21.32 -15.84
N ASN A 112 11.95 22.55 -16.08
CA ASN A 112 11.03 23.62 -16.38
C ASN A 112 10.71 23.55 -17.87
N THR A 113 9.44 23.60 -18.21
CA THR A 113 8.98 23.59 -19.60
C THR A 113 8.16 24.86 -19.87
N GLU A 114 7.85 25.13 -21.14
CA GLU A 114 6.97 26.23 -21.52
C GLU A 114 5.55 26.13 -20.92
N TYR A 115 5.15 24.92 -20.50
CA TYR A 115 3.86 24.64 -19.86
C TYR A 115 3.94 24.51 -18.33
N GLY A 116 5.09 24.87 -17.75
CA GLY A 116 5.35 24.78 -16.31
C GLY A 116 6.23 23.59 -15.92
N LEU A 117 6.22 23.27 -14.62
CA LEU A 117 7.09 22.25 -14.05
C LEU A 117 6.68 20.85 -14.53
N LEU A 118 7.60 20.18 -15.23
CA LEU A 118 7.52 18.74 -15.48
C LEU A 118 8.28 18.03 -14.37
N ARG A 119 7.61 17.07 -13.72
CA ARG A 119 8.20 16.24 -12.67
C ARG A 119 8.00 14.77 -12.97
N ALA A 120 9.06 13.98 -12.85
CA ALA A 120 8.97 12.53 -12.79
C ALA A 120 9.48 12.07 -11.42
N PHE A 121 8.70 11.26 -10.72
CA PHE A 121 9.05 10.76 -9.39
C PHE A 121 9.00 9.24 -9.36
N GLY A 122 10.08 8.62 -8.92
CA GLY A 122 10.18 7.19 -8.67
C GLY A 122 10.57 6.91 -7.23
N GLN A 123 9.92 5.94 -6.60
CA GLN A 123 10.27 5.39 -5.29
C GLN A 123 10.34 3.87 -5.37
N PHE A 124 11.50 3.34 -5.04
CA PHE A 124 11.80 1.92 -5.04
C PHE A 124 12.16 1.47 -3.64
N SER A 125 11.64 0.32 -3.22
CA SER A 125 11.97 -0.26 -1.92
C SER A 125 12.41 -1.70 -2.08
N ALA A 126 13.60 -1.99 -1.58
CA ALA A 126 14.15 -3.33 -1.41
C ALA A 126 14.06 -3.72 0.06
N VAL A 127 13.39 -4.82 0.35
CA VAL A 127 13.07 -5.28 1.71
C VAL A 127 13.58 -6.69 1.87
N ARG A 128 14.18 -6.98 3.03
CA ARG A 128 14.52 -8.32 3.47
C ARG A 128 13.96 -8.56 4.86
N GLY A 129 13.11 -9.57 5.02
CA GLY A 129 12.47 -9.88 6.30
C GLY A 129 11.17 -10.65 6.11
N ALA A 130 10.33 -10.66 7.14
CA ALA A 130 8.98 -11.20 7.05
C ALA A 130 8.15 -10.34 6.07
N TRP A 131 7.90 -10.84 4.86
CA TRP A 131 7.11 -10.16 3.84
C TRP A 131 5.90 -11.01 3.45
N ASN A 132 4.74 -10.36 3.39
CA ASN A 132 3.50 -10.96 2.92
C ASN A 132 3.25 -10.56 1.47
N GLY A 133 3.64 -11.42 0.53
CA GLY A 133 3.31 -11.29 -0.88
C GLY A 133 3.92 -12.43 -1.71
N SER A 134 3.38 -12.64 -2.90
CA SER A 134 3.88 -13.64 -3.84
C SER A 134 5.03 -13.05 -4.66
N PHE A 135 6.27 -13.30 -4.24
CA PHE A 135 7.40 -13.35 -5.16
C PHE A 135 7.98 -14.76 -5.10
N SER A 136 7.88 -15.47 -6.21
CA SER A 136 8.67 -16.68 -6.43
C SER A 136 10.11 -16.26 -6.65
N SER A 137 10.91 -16.17 -5.59
CA SER A 137 12.34 -16.36 -5.75
C SER A 137 12.56 -17.85 -6.04
N GLN A 138 12.29 -18.28 -7.28
CA GLN A 138 12.80 -19.56 -7.76
C GLN A 138 14.32 -19.48 -7.68
N GLY A 139 14.87 -20.10 -6.64
CA GLY A 139 16.27 -20.00 -6.28
C GLY A 139 16.65 -20.64 -4.94
N LEU A 140 15.70 -21.06 -4.09
CA LEU A 140 16.01 -21.98 -2.97
C LEU A 140 14.84 -22.80 -2.41
N VAL A 141 13.67 -22.86 -3.06
CA VAL A 141 12.64 -23.84 -2.71
C VAL A 141 11.91 -24.26 -3.98
N THR A 142 12.03 -25.53 -4.30
CA THR A 142 11.26 -26.27 -5.30
C THR A 142 9.76 -26.03 -5.11
N SER A 143 9.09 -25.68 -6.21
CA SER A 143 7.64 -25.79 -6.47
C SER A 143 6.74 -26.16 -5.28
N GLY A 144 6.23 -25.13 -4.59
CA GLY A 144 5.16 -25.25 -3.60
C GLY A 144 4.78 -23.85 -3.10
N ALA A 145 3.48 -23.59 -2.94
CA ALA A 145 3.01 -22.37 -2.28
C ALA A 145 3.55 -22.34 -0.84
N GLY A 146 4.52 -21.47 -0.58
CA GLY A 146 5.16 -21.30 0.71
C GLY A 146 6.13 -20.13 0.63
N GLN A 147 5.78 -19.01 1.27
CA GLN A 147 6.63 -17.83 1.36
C GLN A 147 7.92 -18.17 2.13
N SER A 148 9.04 -17.50 1.82
CA SER A 148 10.24 -17.57 2.67
C SER A 148 10.15 -16.50 3.78
N PRO A 149 10.31 -16.84 5.07
CA PRO A 149 10.37 -15.87 6.18
C PRO A 149 11.52 -14.86 6.08
N ARG A 150 12.43 -15.06 5.12
CA ARG A 150 13.59 -14.21 4.87
C ARG A 150 13.66 -13.79 3.40
N ALA A 151 12.48 -13.65 2.76
CA ALA A 151 12.39 -13.22 1.38
C ALA A 151 13.01 -11.84 1.20
N SER A 152 13.67 -11.67 0.05
CA SER A 152 14.10 -10.36 -0.44
C SER A 152 13.13 -9.94 -1.53
N VAL A 153 12.53 -8.77 -1.41
CA VAL A 153 11.53 -8.26 -2.33
C VAL A 153 11.93 -6.86 -2.78
N ILE A 154 11.79 -6.62 -4.08
CA ILE A 154 11.91 -5.28 -4.65
C ILE A 154 10.53 -4.87 -5.12
N SER A 155 10.08 -3.71 -4.68
CA SER A 155 8.77 -3.16 -5.01
C SER A 155 8.88 -1.71 -5.47
N VAL A 156 8.00 -1.34 -6.41
CA VAL A 156 7.77 0.05 -6.79
C VAL A 156 6.69 0.61 -5.87
N GLU A 157 7.02 1.62 -5.09
CA GLU A 157 6.07 2.24 -4.16
C GLU A 157 5.36 3.44 -4.80
N ARG A 158 6.06 4.18 -5.66
CA ARG A 158 5.56 5.29 -6.47
C ARG A 158 6.33 5.38 -7.78
N ALA A 159 5.64 5.67 -8.87
CA ALA A 159 6.22 5.91 -10.19
C ALA A 159 5.23 6.74 -11.01
N PHE A 160 5.36 8.06 -11.00
CA PHE A 160 4.39 8.95 -11.64
C PHE A 160 5.06 10.16 -12.31
N ILE A 161 4.33 10.76 -13.23
CA ILE A 161 4.65 12.01 -13.91
C ILE A 161 3.63 13.07 -13.47
N GLN A 162 4.11 14.29 -13.21
CA GLN A 162 3.26 15.46 -12.97
C GLN A 162 3.60 16.55 -13.97
N PHE A 163 2.56 17.13 -14.57
CA PHE A 163 2.69 18.15 -15.59
C PHE A 163 1.41 18.97 -15.69
N ALA A 164 1.50 20.30 -15.59
CA ALA A 164 0.37 21.23 -15.74
C ALA A 164 -0.89 20.83 -14.93
N GLY A 165 -0.71 20.40 -13.68
CA GLY A 165 -1.79 19.94 -12.79
C GLY A 165 -2.21 18.48 -12.99
N ILE A 166 -1.81 17.84 -14.08
CA ILE A 166 -2.03 16.40 -14.32
C ILE A 166 -1.05 15.59 -13.47
N THR A 167 -1.52 14.49 -12.88
CA THR A 167 -0.68 13.44 -12.31
C THR A 167 -1.07 12.10 -12.93
N ALA A 168 -0.11 11.39 -13.52
CA ALA A 168 -0.34 10.11 -14.18
C ALA A 168 0.70 9.07 -13.75
N GLY A 169 0.25 7.86 -13.44
CA GLY A 169 1.11 6.74 -13.04
C GLY A 169 0.76 6.19 -11.66
N PHE A 170 1.69 5.47 -11.04
CA PHE A 170 1.48 4.86 -9.74
C PHE A 170 1.79 5.86 -8.61
N SER A 171 0.77 6.35 -7.93
CA SER A 171 0.89 7.38 -6.90
C SER A 171 0.03 7.04 -5.68
N ALA A 172 0.22 7.77 -4.57
CA ALA A 172 -0.76 7.76 -3.49
C ALA A 172 -2.14 8.17 -4.03
N SER A 173 -3.19 7.45 -3.61
CA SER A 173 -4.58 7.81 -3.89
C SER A 173 -4.87 9.24 -3.41
N PHE A 174 -5.65 9.99 -4.17
CA PHE A 174 -6.08 11.33 -3.78
C PHE A 174 -7.11 11.34 -2.65
N PHE A 175 -7.55 10.16 -2.21
CA PHE A 175 -8.30 9.97 -0.97
C PHE A 175 -7.39 9.95 0.26
N ASN A 176 -6.07 9.74 0.12
CA ASN A 176 -5.18 9.64 1.28
C ASN A 176 -5.04 11.00 1.98
N PHE A 177 -4.96 10.99 3.31
CA PHE A 177 -4.62 12.18 4.11
C PHE A 177 -3.64 11.86 5.24
N TYR A 178 -4.10 11.20 6.32
CA TYR A 178 -3.26 10.79 7.44
C TYR A 178 -2.80 9.34 7.27
N GLN A 179 -1.52 9.14 6.97
CA GLN A 179 -0.97 7.82 6.59
C GLN A 179 -0.27 7.12 7.76
N GLY A 180 -0.46 7.64 8.97
CA GLY A 180 0.27 7.21 10.16
C GLY A 180 1.64 7.87 10.31
N ASP A 181 1.73 9.16 9.98
CA ASP A 181 2.96 9.95 9.94
C ASP A 181 3.68 10.10 11.30
N VAL A 182 2.99 9.84 12.42
CA VAL A 182 3.55 9.94 13.76
C VAL A 182 3.90 8.58 14.38
N GLN A 183 3.40 7.47 13.82
CA GLN A 183 3.72 6.10 14.26
C GLN A 183 4.83 5.46 13.42
N LEU A 184 5.52 4.46 14.00
CA LEU A 184 6.48 3.60 13.30
C LEU A 184 5.77 2.49 12.52
N SER A 185 4.70 1.96 13.10
CA SER A 185 3.67 1.14 12.47
C SER A 185 2.88 1.95 11.43
N GLY A 186 1.92 1.33 10.76
CA GLY A 186 1.01 2.03 9.87
C GLY A 186 -0.30 2.42 10.55
N ASN A 187 -1.24 2.92 9.76
CA ASN A 187 -2.60 3.23 10.20
C ASN A 187 -3.59 2.38 9.39
N TYR A 188 -4.47 1.63 10.05
CA TYR A 188 -5.49 0.83 9.35
C TYR A 188 -6.78 1.61 9.09
N ALA A 189 -7.05 2.63 9.90
CA ALA A 189 -8.20 3.50 9.75
C ALA A 189 -7.88 4.53 8.67
N ALA A 190 -8.80 4.71 7.71
CA ALA A 190 -8.63 5.62 6.60
C ALA A 190 -7.36 5.33 5.77
N THR A 191 -7.41 4.24 5.01
CA THR A 191 -6.22 3.58 4.47
C THR A 191 -5.36 4.46 3.59
N ALA A 192 -4.05 4.28 3.74
CA ALA A 192 -3.07 4.87 2.83
C ALA A 192 -2.75 3.87 1.71
N ARG A 193 -3.37 4.06 0.55
CA ARG A 193 -3.13 3.25 -0.66
C ARG A 193 -2.37 4.03 -1.73
N SER A 194 -1.50 3.34 -2.45
CA SER A 194 -1.04 3.78 -3.76
C SER A 194 -1.81 3.03 -4.84
N THR A 195 -2.09 3.68 -5.95
CA THR A 195 -2.79 3.05 -7.06
C THR A 195 -2.33 3.70 -8.35
N THR A 196 -2.68 3.07 -9.48
CA THR A 196 -2.51 3.72 -10.77
C THR A 196 -3.57 4.82 -10.87
N VAL A 197 -3.12 6.05 -11.10
CA VAL A 197 -3.97 7.23 -11.15
C VAL A 197 -3.81 7.96 -12.47
N LEU A 198 -4.91 8.56 -12.92
CA LEU A 198 -4.91 9.74 -13.78
C LEU A 198 -5.72 10.82 -13.06
N ALA A 199 -5.05 11.90 -12.69
CA ALA A 199 -5.65 12.96 -11.88
C ALA A 199 -5.39 14.33 -12.46
N TYR A 200 -6.28 15.27 -12.16
CA TYR A 200 -6.09 16.70 -12.41
C TYR A 200 -6.32 17.48 -11.12
N THR A 201 -5.33 18.29 -10.74
CA THR A 201 -5.38 19.18 -9.58
C THR A 201 -5.39 20.63 -10.03
N ALA A 202 -6.46 21.34 -9.70
CA ALA A 202 -6.55 22.79 -9.84
C ALA A 202 -6.14 23.46 -8.52
N ALA A 203 -5.22 24.42 -8.59
CA ALA A 203 -4.86 25.27 -7.46
C ALA A 203 -5.48 26.66 -7.67
N PHE A 204 -6.17 27.17 -6.66
CA PHE A 204 -6.91 28.44 -6.76
C PHE A 204 -6.22 29.60 -6.01
N GLY A 205 -5.02 29.35 -5.50
CA GLY A 205 -4.30 30.30 -4.63
C GLY A 205 -4.68 30.16 -3.16
N SER A 206 -3.96 30.88 -2.29
CA SER A 206 -4.19 30.89 -0.83
C SER A 206 -4.23 29.51 -0.16
N GLY A 207 -3.55 28.52 -0.76
CA GLY A 207 -3.51 27.15 -0.27
C GLY A 207 -4.72 26.29 -0.62
N PHE A 208 -5.73 26.81 -1.32
CA PHE A 208 -6.90 26.03 -1.74
C PHE A 208 -6.64 25.28 -3.05
N SER A 209 -6.97 24.00 -3.07
CA SER A 209 -6.92 23.15 -4.26
C SER A 209 -8.09 22.17 -4.33
N ALA A 210 -8.40 21.75 -5.55
CA ALA A 210 -9.36 20.69 -5.82
C ALA A 210 -8.70 19.66 -6.75
N THR A 211 -8.90 18.38 -6.44
CA THR A 211 -8.44 17.29 -7.29
C THR A 211 -9.60 16.38 -7.66
N VAL A 212 -9.60 15.93 -8.91
CA VAL A 212 -10.36 14.76 -9.37
C VAL A 212 -9.40 13.74 -9.95
N SER A 213 -9.61 12.46 -9.66
CA SER A 213 -8.80 11.34 -10.14
C SER A 213 -9.65 10.15 -10.56
N LEU A 214 -9.14 9.45 -11.57
CA LEU A 214 -9.54 8.10 -11.94
C LEU A 214 -8.47 7.15 -11.40
N GLU A 215 -8.89 6.20 -10.57
CA GLU A 215 -8.00 5.32 -9.81
C GLU A 215 -8.30 3.85 -10.12
N ASP A 216 -7.27 3.02 -10.18
CA ASP A 216 -7.46 1.58 -10.38
C ASP A 216 -8.13 0.94 -9.15
N SER A 217 -9.37 0.49 -9.36
CA SER A 217 -10.21 -0.08 -8.31
C SER A 217 -9.77 -1.47 -7.84
N MET A 218 -8.87 -2.17 -8.54
CA MET A 218 -8.38 -3.49 -8.14
C MET A 218 -7.63 -3.39 -6.81
N TYR A 219 -6.94 -2.28 -6.57
CA TYR A 219 -6.24 -2.01 -5.31
C TYR A 219 -7.17 -1.69 -4.14
N ARG A 220 -8.48 -1.50 -4.40
CA ARG A 220 -9.51 -1.10 -3.42
C ARG A 220 -10.54 -2.19 -3.12
N ARG A 221 -10.53 -3.31 -3.83
CA ARG A 221 -11.48 -4.42 -3.62
C ARG A 221 -11.10 -5.22 -2.37
N PHE A 222 -12.03 -5.30 -1.43
CA PHE A 222 -11.88 -6.05 -0.17
C PHE A 222 -12.57 -7.42 -0.25
N GLY A 223 -11.94 -8.46 0.29
CA GLY A 223 -12.52 -9.80 0.37
C GLY A 223 -12.36 -10.64 -0.91
N ASN A 224 -11.48 -10.21 -1.81
CA ASN A 224 -10.97 -11.03 -2.92
C ASN A 224 -9.92 -12.04 -2.43
N GLY A 225 -10.22 -12.67 -1.28
CA GLY A 225 -9.44 -13.71 -0.63
C GLY A 225 -9.77 -15.03 -1.29
N ASP A 226 -9.16 -15.22 -2.44
CA ASP A 226 -9.54 -16.21 -3.42
C ASP A 226 -9.07 -17.59 -3.03
N SER A 227 -10.04 -18.47 -2.82
CA SER A 227 -9.75 -19.89 -2.91
C SER A 227 -9.62 -20.20 -4.39
N TRP A 228 -8.39 -20.32 -4.89
CA TRP A 228 -8.11 -20.70 -6.27
C TRP A 228 -8.53 -22.17 -6.49
N TYR A 229 -9.82 -22.41 -6.72
CA TYR A 229 -10.33 -23.74 -7.00
C TYR A 229 -10.37 -23.99 -8.51
N GLY A 230 -9.76 -25.10 -8.93
CA GLY A 230 -10.08 -25.72 -10.22
C GLY A 230 -11.48 -26.35 -10.14
N THR A 231 -12.15 -26.45 -11.28
CA THR A 231 -13.49 -27.03 -11.38
C THR A 231 -13.48 -28.47 -10.84
N VAL A 232 -14.22 -28.72 -9.75
CA VAL A 232 -14.48 -30.09 -9.28
C VAL A 232 -15.73 -30.59 -10.00
N THR A 233 -15.57 -31.51 -10.94
CA THR A 233 -16.62 -32.48 -11.32
C THR A 233 -16.08 -33.89 -11.05
N PRO A 234 -16.94 -34.92 -11.10
CA PRO A 234 -17.18 -35.91 -10.02
C PRO A 234 -15.91 -36.42 -9.31
N ALA A 235 -16.05 -36.71 -8.01
CA ALA A 235 -14.99 -37.13 -7.09
C ALA A 235 -13.82 -37.89 -7.75
N GLY A 236 -12.63 -37.29 -7.77
CA GLY A 236 -11.37 -38.03 -7.93
C GLY A 236 -10.40 -37.59 -9.03
N THR A 237 -10.63 -36.51 -9.79
CA THR A 237 -9.65 -36.07 -10.82
C THR A 237 -9.29 -34.59 -10.70
N ILE A 238 -8.03 -34.30 -10.38
CA ILE A 238 -7.46 -32.95 -10.32
C ILE A 238 -7.09 -32.52 -11.75
N MET A 239 -7.78 -31.52 -12.30
CA MET A 239 -7.31 -30.80 -13.50
C MET A 239 -6.62 -29.50 -13.09
N SER A 240 -5.39 -29.31 -13.54
CA SER A 240 -4.67 -28.04 -13.48
C SER A 240 -5.16 -27.10 -14.60
N SER A 241 -6.26 -26.37 -14.39
CA SER A 241 -6.57 -25.24 -15.27
C SER A 241 -5.63 -24.07 -14.97
N SER A 242 -4.95 -23.54 -15.98
CA SER A 242 -4.03 -22.39 -15.86
C SER A 242 -4.74 -21.04 -15.70
N LEU A 243 -6.06 -20.97 -15.92
CA LEU A 243 -6.88 -19.78 -15.70
C LEU A 243 -7.75 -20.00 -14.48
N GLN A 244 -7.26 -19.45 -13.38
CA GLN A 244 -7.66 -19.80 -12.04
C GLN A 244 -8.22 -18.45 -11.51
N ARG A 245 -9.47 -18.42 -11.03
CA ARG A 245 -10.19 -17.16 -10.75
C ARG A 245 -10.48 -16.98 -9.27
N PRO A 246 -10.46 -15.72 -8.82
CA PRO A 246 -11.04 -15.30 -7.58
C PRO A 246 -12.45 -15.82 -7.31
N LEU A 247 -12.63 -16.65 -6.27
CA LEU A 247 -13.92 -17.19 -5.85
C LEU A 247 -14.25 -16.71 -4.44
N SER A 248 -15.39 -16.03 -4.29
CA SER A 248 -15.84 -15.57 -2.99
C SER A 248 -16.37 -16.74 -2.13
N GLY A 249 -16.06 -16.74 -0.83
CA GLY A 249 -16.61 -17.74 0.11
C GLY A 249 -18.14 -17.74 0.15
N ALA A 250 -18.74 -18.71 0.86
CA ALA A 250 -20.20 -18.84 0.97
C ALA A 250 -20.82 -17.51 1.43
N GLY A 251 -21.81 -17.00 0.69
CA GLY A 251 -22.46 -15.71 0.95
C GLY A 251 -21.72 -14.46 0.42
N GLY A 252 -20.54 -14.60 -0.18
CA GLY A 252 -19.79 -13.49 -0.77
C GLY A 252 -20.26 -13.09 -2.18
N MET A 253 -19.87 -11.88 -2.60
CA MET A 253 -19.98 -11.43 -4.00
C MET A 253 -18.67 -11.76 -4.73
N THR A 254 -18.76 -12.45 -5.87
CA THR A 254 -17.59 -12.71 -6.72
C THR A 254 -17.40 -11.55 -7.69
N TYR A 255 -16.28 -10.84 -7.61
CA TYR A 255 -16.05 -9.68 -8.46
C TYR A 255 -15.92 -10.05 -9.95
N ALA A 256 -16.68 -9.36 -10.78
CA ALA A 256 -16.45 -9.35 -12.22
C ALA A 256 -15.28 -8.43 -12.61
N GLY A 257 -14.91 -8.44 -13.89
CA GLY A 257 -13.94 -7.50 -14.44
C GLY A 257 -14.36 -6.04 -14.23
N GLN A 258 -13.38 -5.15 -14.04
CA GLN A 258 -13.59 -3.71 -13.93
C GLN A 258 -14.19 -3.13 -15.21
N GLN A 259 -15.14 -2.22 -15.06
CA GLN A 259 -15.68 -1.44 -16.17
C GLN A 259 -15.51 0.07 -15.93
N ILE A 260 -15.59 0.49 -14.66
CA ILE A 260 -15.43 1.87 -14.25
C ILE A 260 -14.25 1.93 -13.24
N PRO A 261 -13.26 2.81 -13.43
CA PRO A 261 -12.25 3.07 -12.41
C PRO A 261 -12.90 3.71 -11.18
N ASP A 262 -12.25 3.67 -10.03
CA ASP A 262 -12.74 4.46 -8.91
C ASP A 262 -12.62 5.95 -9.24
N ILE A 263 -13.68 6.70 -9.01
CA ILE A 263 -13.68 8.15 -9.19
C ILE A 263 -13.47 8.77 -7.83
N VAL A 264 -12.35 9.44 -7.63
CA VAL A 264 -11.97 10.05 -6.37
C VAL A 264 -11.88 11.55 -6.55
N ALA A 265 -12.36 12.31 -5.57
CA ALA A 265 -12.23 13.75 -5.55
C ALA A 265 -11.88 14.24 -4.15
N ASN A 266 -11.13 15.34 -4.08
CA ASN A 266 -10.90 16.04 -2.83
C ASN A 266 -10.92 17.56 -3.01
N LEU A 267 -11.22 18.23 -1.91
CA LEU A 267 -10.97 19.65 -1.68
C LEU A 267 -9.98 19.75 -0.54
N ARG A 268 -8.95 20.57 -0.72
CA ARG A 268 -7.86 20.70 0.24
C ARG A 268 -7.51 22.16 0.49
N VAL A 269 -7.20 22.46 1.74
CA VAL A 269 -6.65 23.74 2.19
C VAL A 269 -5.34 23.46 2.89
N ASP A 270 -4.25 24.09 2.43
CA ASP A 270 -2.94 24.09 3.08
C ASP A 270 -2.54 25.51 3.48
N GLN A 271 -2.42 25.78 4.77
CA GLN A 271 -2.06 27.09 5.31
C GLN A 271 -1.01 26.96 6.42
N GLY A 272 -0.52 28.10 6.93
CA GLY A 272 0.52 28.11 7.98
C GLY A 272 0.09 27.39 9.26
N TRP A 273 -1.20 27.42 9.62
CA TRP A 273 -1.74 26.73 10.79
C TRP A 273 -1.86 25.22 10.60
N GLY A 274 -1.84 24.71 9.36
CA GLY A 274 -2.10 23.30 9.08
C GLY A 274 -2.81 23.05 7.77
N SER A 275 -3.45 21.88 7.69
CA SER A 275 -4.12 21.41 6.49
C SER A 275 -5.47 20.79 6.80
N VAL A 276 -6.46 21.01 5.93
CA VAL A 276 -7.75 20.29 5.95
C VAL A 276 -7.98 19.68 4.58
N GLN A 277 -8.57 18.49 4.57
CA GLN A 277 -9.02 17.83 3.35
C GLN A 277 -10.41 17.23 3.56
N VAL A 278 -11.29 17.42 2.58
CA VAL A 278 -12.53 16.66 2.45
C VAL A 278 -12.41 15.83 1.18
N MET A 279 -12.70 14.54 1.25
CA MET A 279 -12.55 13.63 0.13
C MET A 279 -13.75 12.70 -0.03
N GLY A 280 -13.98 12.28 -1.27
CA GLY A 280 -15.01 11.33 -1.64
C GLY A 280 -14.51 10.36 -2.71
N ALA A 281 -15.06 9.15 -2.71
CA ALA A 281 -14.78 8.12 -3.70
C ALA A 281 -16.06 7.42 -4.13
N LEU A 282 -16.15 7.07 -5.40
CA LEU A 282 -17.15 6.16 -5.97
C LEU A 282 -16.46 4.86 -6.39
N HIS A 283 -17.04 3.73 -6.01
CA HIS A 283 -16.48 2.40 -6.23
C HIS A 283 -17.51 1.48 -6.90
N GLN A 284 -17.14 0.78 -7.97
CA GLN A 284 -18.06 -0.12 -8.67
C GLN A 284 -17.99 -1.54 -8.10
N LEU A 285 -19.12 -2.01 -7.56
CA LEU A 285 -19.35 -3.40 -7.20
C LEU A 285 -20.04 -4.09 -8.37
N ARG A 286 -19.44 -5.18 -8.85
CA ARG A 286 -19.96 -5.92 -9.98
C ARG A 286 -19.91 -7.40 -9.68
N ASP A 287 -21.07 -8.02 -9.58
CA ASP A 287 -21.15 -9.46 -9.37
C ASP A 287 -20.89 -10.20 -10.69
N PHE A 288 -20.10 -11.27 -10.64
CA PHE A 288 -19.87 -12.17 -11.75
C PHE A 288 -20.97 -13.24 -11.87
N GLY A 289 -21.71 -13.52 -10.80
CA GLY A 289 -22.72 -14.57 -10.76
C GLY A 289 -22.11 -15.94 -10.46
N TYR A 290 -21.40 -16.06 -9.34
CA TYR A 290 -20.75 -17.31 -8.95
C TYR A 290 -20.63 -17.47 -7.44
N ALA A 291 -21.07 -18.61 -6.91
CA ALA A 291 -20.90 -18.99 -5.50
C ALA A 291 -19.59 -19.75 -5.33
N GLY A 292 -18.57 -19.07 -4.81
CA GLY A 292 -17.20 -19.60 -4.79
C GLY A 292 -16.93 -20.74 -3.82
N ALA A 293 -17.78 -20.95 -2.80
CA ALA A 293 -17.63 -22.07 -1.86
C ALA A 293 -17.94 -23.46 -2.47
N VAL A 294 -18.77 -23.52 -3.51
CA VAL A 294 -19.20 -24.79 -4.14
C VAL A 294 -18.87 -24.86 -5.63
N ASN A 295 -18.24 -23.81 -6.17
CA ASN A 295 -17.90 -23.69 -7.58
C ASN A 295 -19.12 -23.85 -8.51
N VAL A 296 -20.23 -23.17 -8.14
CA VAL A 296 -21.50 -23.23 -8.86
C VAL A 296 -21.84 -21.86 -9.44
N PRO A 297 -22.12 -21.77 -10.76
CA PRO A 297 -22.68 -20.57 -11.36
C PRO A 297 -23.97 -20.16 -10.66
N THR A 298 -24.11 -18.88 -10.33
CA THR A 298 -25.35 -18.31 -9.78
C THR A 298 -25.90 -17.25 -10.72
N ALA A 299 -27.17 -16.88 -10.54
CA ALA A 299 -27.69 -15.71 -11.22
C ALA A 299 -26.87 -14.47 -10.82
N LYS A 300 -26.45 -13.69 -11.81
CA LYS A 300 -25.73 -12.44 -11.61
C LYS A 300 -26.63 -11.43 -10.88
N ALA A 301 -26.18 -10.90 -9.75
CA ALA A 301 -26.89 -9.87 -8.99
C ALA A 301 -26.82 -8.46 -9.61
N GLY A 302 -26.07 -8.32 -10.71
CA GLY A 302 -25.89 -7.06 -11.42
C GLY A 302 -24.72 -6.25 -10.89
N ASP A 303 -24.90 -4.93 -10.93
CA ASP A 303 -23.88 -3.93 -10.61
C ASP A 303 -24.46 -2.96 -9.57
N LYS A 304 -23.64 -2.49 -8.63
CA LYS A 304 -24.02 -1.51 -7.59
C LYS A 304 -22.87 -0.54 -7.34
N MET A 305 -23.19 0.73 -7.11
CA MET A 305 -22.19 1.72 -6.72
C MET A 305 -22.04 1.74 -5.20
N GLY A 306 -20.82 1.46 -4.74
CA GLY A 306 -20.35 1.81 -3.42
C GLY A 306 -19.74 3.21 -3.40
N TRP A 307 -19.57 3.75 -2.21
CA TRP A 307 -19.00 5.09 -2.02
C TRP A 307 -18.31 5.21 -0.68
N ALA A 308 -17.39 6.18 -0.59
CA ALA A 308 -16.76 6.58 0.67
C ALA A 308 -16.64 8.09 0.74
N VAL A 309 -16.73 8.63 1.96
CA VAL A 309 -16.48 10.04 2.26
C VAL A 309 -15.61 10.16 3.49
N GLY A 310 -14.76 11.17 3.52
CA GLY A 310 -13.88 11.42 4.64
C GLY A 310 -13.53 12.88 4.81
N ALA A 311 -13.05 13.19 6.00
CA ALA A 311 -12.47 14.48 6.32
C ALA A 311 -11.23 14.28 7.19
N GLY A 312 -10.22 15.09 6.95
CA GLY A 312 -8.96 15.08 7.66
C GLY A 312 -8.53 16.48 8.08
N LEU A 313 -7.92 16.55 9.26
CA LEU A 313 -7.32 17.75 9.82
C LEU A 313 -5.89 17.46 10.28
N ARG A 314 -4.97 18.33 9.88
CA ARG A 314 -3.60 18.40 10.38
C ARG A 314 -3.42 19.78 10.99
N LEU A 315 -3.19 19.88 12.29
CA LEU A 315 -2.91 21.15 12.97
C LEU A 315 -1.42 21.21 13.31
N ASN A 316 -0.74 22.27 12.87
CA ASN A 316 0.58 22.62 13.39
C ASN A 316 0.39 23.22 14.78
N LEU A 317 1.00 22.60 15.79
CA LEU A 317 0.88 23.02 17.18
C LEU A 317 2.19 23.63 17.67
N ASP A 318 2.82 24.47 16.84
CA ASP A 318 4.10 25.12 17.15
C ASP A 318 4.07 25.99 18.42
N MET A 319 2.86 26.33 18.90
CA MET A 319 2.61 26.98 20.18
C MET A 319 2.93 26.11 21.41
N LEU A 320 2.93 24.77 21.28
CA LEU A 320 3.30 23.83 22.33
C LEU A 320 4.81 23.56 22.28
N ALA A 321 5.27 23.06 21.14
CA ALA A 321 6.69 22.99 20.79
C ALA A 321 6.83 23.01 19.26
N ARG A 322 7.95 23.56 18.77
CA ARG A 322 8.21 23.66 17.33
C ARG A 322 8.22 22.26 16.69
N GLY A 323 7.40 22.05 15.67
CA GLY A 323 7.28 20.79 14.94
C GLY A 323 6.19 19.85 15.48
N ASP A 324 5.50 20.24 16.55
CA ASP A 324 4.36 19.53 17.09
C ASP A 324 3.20 19.53 16.09
N VAL A 325 2.52 18.40 16.02
CA VAL A 325 1.42 18.22 15.07
C VAL A 325 0.35 17.34 15.67
N LEU A 326 -0.90 17.72 15.42
CA LEU A 326 -2.08 16.88 15.64
C LEU A 326 -2.68 16.48 14.30
N TRP A 327 -2.93 15.18 14.14
CA TRP A 327 -3.64 14.59 13.03
C TRP A 327 -4.96 14.03 13.51
N LEU A 328 -6.02 14.29 12.75
CA LEU A 328 -7.34 13.70 12.90
C LEU A 328 -7.85 13.31 11.52
N GLN A 329 -8.46 12.14 11.40
CA GLN A 329 -9.14 11.73 10.18
C GLN A 329 -10.33 10.84 10.50
N GLY A 330 -11.44 11.05 9.79
CA GLY A 330 -12.60 10.18 9.82
C GLY A 330 -13.05 9.79 8.43
N VAL A 331 -13.50 8.55 8.27
CA VAL A 331 -14.02 8.02 6.99
C VAL A 331 -15.28 7.19 7.26
N TYR A 332 -16.26 7.32 6.38
CA TYR A 332 -17.40 6.43 6.26
C TYR A 332 -17.43 5.83 4.86
N ALA A 333 -17.73 4.54 4.74
CA ALA A 333 -17.85 3.83 3.47
C ALA A 333 -19.07 2.90 3.46
N ASP A 334 -19.69 2.77 2.30
CA ASP A 334 -20.78 1.83 2.01
C ASP A 334 -20.43 1.12 0.69
N GLY A 335 -20.05 -0.16 0.78
CA GLY A 335 -19.62 -0.94 -0.38
C GLY A 335 -18.24 -0.56 -0.93
N ALA A 336 -17.41 0.11 -0.13
CA ALA A 336 -16.05 0.53 -0.50
C ALA A 336 -15.11 0.43 0.73
N LEU A 337 -15.07 -0.75 1.35
CA LEU A 337 -14.50 -1.00 2.68
C LEU A 337 -13.04 -0.57 2.78
N ASP A 338 -12.24 -0.80 1.73
CA ASP A 338 -10.81 -0.46 1.76
C ASP A 338 -10.56 1.04 2.01
N TYR A 339 -11.48 1.95 1.66
CA TYR A 339 -11.32 3.37 1.98
C TYR A 339 -11.43 3.67 3.48
N ALA A 340 -12.26 2.92 4.22
CA ALA A 340 -12.46 3.09 5.65
C ALA A 340 -11.52 2.22 6.50
N PHE A 341 -11.13 1.04 6.00
CA PHE A 341 -10.38 0.05 6.76
C PHE A 341 -9.46 -0.79 5.86
N GLY A 342 -8.23 -1.00 6.29
CA GLY A 342 -7.27 -1.85 5.57
C GLY A 342 -6.33 -2.54 6.52
N THR A 343 -5.93 -3.76 6.17
CA THR A 343 -5.05 -4.60 6.99
C THR A 343 -3.58 -4.34 6.73
N ALA A 344 -3.24 -3.60 5.67
CA ALA A 344 -1.90 -3.17 5.35
C ALA A 344 -1.91 -1.80 4.65
N ASN A 345 -0.97 -0.94 5.02
CA ASN A 345 -0.62 0.21 4.20
C ASN A 345 0.26 -0.25 3.04
N GLN A 346 0.14 0.43 1.90
CA GLN A 346 0.91 0.08 0.71
C GLN A 346 2.41 0.29 0.93
N GLY A 347 3.21 -0.67 0.44
CA GLY A 347 4.65 -0.77 0.70
C GLY A 347 5.05 -2.01 1.49
N GLY A 348 4.09 -2.83 1.95
CA GLY A 348 4.37 -4.18 2.48
C GLY A 348 5.08 -4.27 3.85
N ASP A 349 5.54 -3.14 4.39
CA ASP A 349 6.45 -3.13 5.56
C ASP A 349 5.85 -2.52 6.83
N ARG A 350 4.61 -2.00 6.75
CA ARG A 350 3.89 -1.46 7.89
C ARG A 350 2.64 -2.28 8.13
N GLN A 351 2.78 -3.32 8.96
CA GLN A 351 1.61 -4.00 9.50
C GLN A 351 0.77 -2.97 10.26
N THR A 352 -0.48 -2.82 9.85
CA THR A 352 -1.41 -1.85 10.44
C THR A 352 -2.30 -2.52 11.51
N ILE A 353 -2.38 -3.85 11.45
CA ILE A 353 -3.16 -4.70 12.33
C ILE A 353 -2.23 -5.79 12.88
N SER A 354 -2.49 -6.31 14.08
CA SER A 354 -1.72 -7.40 14.69
C SER A 354 -2.63 -8.30 15.51
N GLY A 355 -2.13 -9.46 15.93
CA GLY A 355 -2.94 -10.45 16.66
C GLY A 355 -3.85 -11.26 15.75
N ALA A 356 -4.91 -11.82 16.31
CA ALA A 356 -5.86 -12.69 15.62
C ALA A 356 -6.47 -12.06 14.35
N ALA A 357 -6.60 -10.72 14.27
CA ALA A 357 -6.97 -10.01 13.05
C ALA A 357 -5.92 -9.99 11.92
N ASN A 358 -4.63 -10.26 12.19
CA ASN A 358 -3.52 -10.15 11.22
C ASN A 358 -3.07 -11.50 10.62
N LEU A 359 -3.94 -12.52 10.60
CA LEU A 359 -3.55 -13.84 10.07
C LEU A 359 -3.59 -13.83 8.54
N ALA A 360 -2.47 -14.10 7.86
CA ALA A 360 -2.43 -14.29 6.41
C ALA A 360 -2.85 -15.71 5.98
N ALA A 361 -3.75 -16.36 6.73
CA ALA A 361 -4.17 -17.76 6.54
C ALA A 361 -5.66 -17.95 6.87
N THR A 362 -6.18 -19.17 6.64
CA THR A 362 -7.58 -19.58 6.79
C THR A 362 -8.24 -19.05 8.07
N ASN A 363 -9.42 -18.42 7.95
CA ASN A 363 -10.22 -17.83 9.05
C ASN A 363 -9.66 -16.55 9.70
N SER A 364 -8.83 -15.78 9.02
CA SER A 364 -8.43 -14.46 9.51
C SER A 364 -9.45 -13.37 9.22
N LEU A 365 -9.42 -12.29 10.01
CA LEU A 365 -10.32 -11.15 9.82
C LEU A 365 -10.30 -10.62 8.38
N ASN A 366 -9.12 -10.46 7.78
CA ASN A 366 -9.00 -9.99 6.40
C ASN A 366 -9.67 -10.94 5.38
N THR A 367 -9.55 -12.26 5.57
CA THR A 367 -10.18 -13.24 4.68
C THR A 367 -11.70 -13.36 4.87
N GLN A 368 -12.21 -12.84 5.99
CA GLN A 368 -13.62 -12.90 6.35
C GLN A 368 -14.37 -11.59 6.06
N LEU A 369 -13.66 -10.48 5.88
CA LEU A 369 -14.23 -9.19 5.47
C LEU A 369 -14.42 -9.14 3.94
N ARG A 370 -15.39 -8.34 3.48
CA ARG A 370 -15.77 -8.20 2.06
C ARG A 370 -16.49 -6.87 1.85
N ASP A 371 -16.40 -6.30 0.66
CA ASP A 371 -17.13 -5.07 0.32
C ASP A 371 -18.65 -5.28 0.23
N ALA A 372 -19.08 -6.47 -0.18
CA ALA A 372 -20.50 -6.80 -0.35
C ALA A 372 -20.77 -8.32 -0.34
N ALA A 373 -22.05 -8.67 -0.19
CA ALA A 373 -22.61 -10.01 -0.26
C ALA A 373 -23.80 -10.02 -1.23
N VAL A 374 -24.05 -11.15 -1.90
CA VAL A 374 -25.27 -11.32 -2.72
C VAL A 374 -26.33 -12.04 -1.90
N ILE A 375 -27.44 -11.36 -1.60
CA ILE A 375 -28.54 -11.87 -0.78
C ILE A 375 -29.85 -11.68 -1.52
N GLY A 376 -30.60 -12.77 -1.72
CA GLY A 376 -31.88 -12.71 -2.46
C GLY A 376 -31.74 -12.20 -3.90
N GLY A 377 -30.58 -12.42 -4.53
CA GLY A 377 -30.28 -11.93 -5.87
C GLY A 377 -29.86 -10.46 -5.95
N ALA A 378 -29.65 -9.78 -4.82
CA ALA A 378 -29.25 -8.37 -4.77
C ALA A 378 -27.92 -8.18 -4.04
N ILE A 379 -27.13 -7.19 -4.47
CA ILE A 379 -25.89 -6.79 -3.80
C ILE A 379 -26.20 -6.00 -2.53
N GLN A 380 -25.93 -6.60 -1.37
CA GLN A 380 -25.93 -5.94 -0.07
C GLN A 380 -24.51 -5.52 0.29
N THR A 381 -24.35 -4.27 0.68
CA THR A 381 -23.06 -3.62 0.87
C THR A 381 -22.63 -3.64 2.33
N THR A 382 -21.34 -3.80 2.55
CA THR A 382 -20.71 -3.63 3.87
C THR A 382 -20.59 -2.15 4.17
N LYS A 383 -20.99 -1.75 5.37
CA LYS A 383 -20.84 -0.39 5.87
C LYS A 383 -19.71 -0.35 6.87
N ALA A 384 -18.87 0.66 6.80
CA ALA A 384 -17.80 0.84 7.75
C ALA A 384 -17.56 2.31 8.05
N TRP A 385 -17.14 2.59 9.27
CA TRP A 385 -16.58 3.88 9.61
C TRP A 385 -15.33 3.71 10.44
N SER A 386 -14.42 4.66 10.30
CA SER A 386 -13.19 4.69 11.06
C SER A 386 -12.79 6.10 11.48
N LEU A 387 -12.09 6.18 12.60
CA LEU A 387 -11.48 7.38 13.13
C LEU A 387 -10.01 7.09 13.43
N ALA A 388 -9.13 8.02 13.11
CA ALA A 388 -7.72 7.97 13.43
C ALA A 388 -7.26 9.30 14.01
N ALA A 389 -6.43 9.24 15.04
CA ALA A 389 -5.81 10.40 15.65
C ALA A 389 -4.33 10.14 15.95
N GLY A 390 -3.53 11.20 15.90
CA GLY A 390 -2.12 11.13 16.27
C GLY A 390 -1.59 12.48 16.66
N PHE A 391 -0.95 12.55 17.82
CA PHE A 391 -0.28 13.75 18.32
C PHE A 391 1.20 13.47 18.51
N ARG A 392 2.06 14.37 18.05
CA ARG A 392 3.50 14.32 18.25
C ARG A 392 3.97 15.55 19.00
N HIS A 393 4.80 15.34 20.01
CA HIS A 393 5.42 16.37 20.83
C HIS A 393 6.96 16.29 20.78
N PHE A 394 7.61 17.43 20.59
CA PHE A 394 9.07 17.58 20.71
C PHE A 394 9.45 18.08 22.11
N TRP A 395 10.12 17.22 22.88
CA TRP A 395 10.71 17.58 24.16
C TRP A 395 12.00 18.39 23.98
N THR A 396 12.77 18.01 22.96
CA THR A 396 13.94 18.74 22.47
C THR A 396 13.97 18.60 20.94
N PRO A 397 14.78 19.38 20.21
CA PRO A 397 14.93 19.19 18.75
C PRO A 397 15.37 17.78 18.33
N ALA A 398 16.01 17.03 19.24
CA ALA A 398 16.50 15.68 19.00
C ALA A 398 15.62 14.58 19.64
N LEU A 399 14.63 14.90 20.47
CA LEU A 399 13.83 13.91 21.18
C LEU A 399 12.33 14.23 21.04
N ARG A 400 11.60 13.30 20.44
CA ARG A 400 10.15 13.43 20.22
C ARG A 400 9.41 12.17 20.67
N SER A 401 8.18 12.36 21.12
CA SER A 401 7.26 11.27 21.41
C SER A 401 5.95 11.48 20.69
N SER A 402 5.23 10.39 20.40
CA SER A 402 3.91 10.45 19.80
C SER A 402 2.94 9.55 20.54
N VAL A 403 1.69 9.98 20.63
CA VAL A 403 0.54 9.16 21.04
C VAL A 403 -0.44 9.12 19.88
N PHE A 404 -0.95 7.93 19.56
CA PHE A 404 -1.82 7.74 18.43
C PHE A 404 -2.80 6.61 18.70
N GLY A 405 -3.87 6.57 17.93
CA GLY A 405 -4.87 5.52 18.02
C GLY A 405 -5.86 5.60 16.87
N ALA A 406 -6.54 4.49 16.68
CA ALA A 406 -7.57 4.35 15.68
C ALA A 406 -8.71 3.48 16.20
N TYR A 407 -9.88 3.64 15.60
CA TYR A 407 -11.06 2.83 15.83
C TYR A 407 -11.78 2.61 14.50
N THR A 408 -12.26 1.40 14.26
CA THR A 408 -13.12 1.07 13.12
C THR A 408 -14.30 0.21 13.59
N SER A 409 -15.48 0.50 13.05
CA SER A 409 -16.64 -0.40 13.09
C SER A 409 -16.97 -0.84 11.67
N ILE A 410 -17.21 -2.13 11.47
CA ILE A 410 -17.59 -2.73 10.19
C ILE A 410 -18.85 -3.56 10.41
N ASP A 411 -19.89 -3.23 9.65
CA ASP A 411 -21.19 -3.89 9.61
C ASP A 411 -21.35 -4.56 8.24
N GLN A 412 -21.31 -5.89 8.23
CA GLN A 412 -21.41 -6.69 7.02
C GLN A 412 -22.81 -7.29 6.87
N PRO A 413 -23.27 -7.53 5.62
CA PRO A 413 -24.57 -8.15 5.40
C PRO A 413 -24.65 -9.56 5.98
N ALA A 414 -25.83 -9.95 6.48
CA ALA A 414 -26.01 -11.13 7.32
C ALA A 414 -25.50 -12.47 6.75
N LEU A 415 -25.33 -12.66 5.42
CA LEU A 415 -24.72 -13.88 4.88
C LEU A 415 -23.20 -13.99 5.12
N SER A 416 -22.59 -13.01 5.79
CA SER A 416 -21.17 -12.98 6.15
C SER A 416 -20.86 -13.87 7.36
N SER A 417 -19.67 -14.50 7.36
CA SER A 417 -19.16 -15.25 8.51
C SER A 417 -18.97 -14.39 9.77
N LEU A 418 -18.64 -13.11 9.57
CA LEU A 418 -18.58 -12.06 10.59
C LEU A 418 -19.51 -10.93 10.16
N TRP A 419 -20.39 -10.45 11.03
CA TRP A 419 -21.36 -9.40 10.67
C TRP A 419 -21.14 -8.10 11.42
N ASP A 420 -20.67 -8.14 12.67
CA ASP A 420 -20.25 -6.95 13.43
C ASP A 420 -18.80 -7.13 13.87
N VAL A 421 -17.92 -6.27 13.35
CA VAL A 421 -16.49 -6.24 13.64
C VAL A 421 -16.11 -4.86 14.15
N LYS A 422 -15.44 -4.82 15.31
CA LYS A 422 -14.87 -3.61 15.88
C LYS A 422 -13.38 -3.83 16.12
N TYR A 423 -12.59 -2.85 15.73
CA TYR A 423 -11.13 -2.90 15.89
C TYR A 423 -10.60 -1.56 16.35
N TRP A 424 -9.84 -1.56 17.44
CA TRP A 424 -9.23 -0.35 17.97
C TRP A 424 -7.79 -0.59 18.40
N ASN A 425 -6.99 0.47 18.33
CA ASN A 425 -5.65 0.47 18.89
C ASN A 425 -5.31 1.79 19.57
N VAL A 426 -4.34 1.70 20.48
CA VAL A 426 -3.67 2.86 21.07
C VAL A 426 -2.19 2.55 21.16
N GLY A 427 -1.37 3.49 20.75
CA GLY A 427 0.07 3.32 20.73
C GLY A 427 0.81 4.57 21.14
N VAL A 428 2.03 4.35 21.61
CA VAL A 428 2.98 5.39 21.95
C VAL A 428 4.34 5.06 21.35
N ASN A 429 5.06 6.08 20.93
CA ASN A 429 6.46 5.94 20.56
C ASN A 429 7.32 7.08 21.10
N THR A 430 8.61 6.79 21.17
CA THR A 430 9.66 7.77 21.43
C THR A 430 10.76 7.57 20.41
N ILE A 431 11.19 8.67 19.78
CA ILE A 431 12.22 8.69 18.76
C ILE A 431 13.29 9.70 19.17
N TRP A 432 14.53 9.24 19.22
CA TRP A 432 15.72 10.03 19.47
C TRP A 432 16.56 10.14 18.20
N SER A 433 16.93 11.37 17.85
CA SER A 433 17.74 11.71 16.69
C SER A 433 19.08 12.30 17.13
N PRO A 434 20.06 11.46 17.55
CA PRO A 434 21.33 11.92 18.11
C PRO A 434 22.16 12.78 17.15
N VAL A 435 22.03 12.51 15.85
CA VAL A 435 22.68 13.25 14.78
C VAL A 435 21.70 13.42 13.62
N ARG A 436 21.99 14.40 12.76
CA ARG A 436 21.13 14.74 11.62
C ARG A 436 20.84 13.53 10.73
N ASN A 437 19.55 13.26 10.52
CA ASN A 437 18.96 12.13 9.78
C ASN A 437 19.33 10.72 10.26
N LEU A 438 19.71 10.54 11.52
CA LEU A 438 19.69 9.24 12.19
C LEU A 438 18.54 9.25 13.20
N ASP A 439 17.60 8.31 13.10
CA ASP A 439 16.49 8.14 14.03
C ASP A 439 16.57 6.77 14.70
N LEU A 440 16.51 6.76 16.03
CA LEU A 440 16.41 5.57 16.90
C LEU A 440 15.05 5.63 17.60
N GLY A 441 14.17 4.68 17.31
CA GLY A 441 12.78 4.71 17.76
C GLY A 441 12.35 3.43 18.45
N VAL A 442 11.49 3.56 19.46
CA VAL A 442 10.76 2.46 20.09
C VAL A 442 9.28 2.81 20.08
N GLU A 443 8.44 1.85 19.72
CA GLU A 443 6.99 1.96 19.69
C GLU A 443 6.35 0.76 20.39
N VAL A 444 5.27 1.01 21.14
CA VAL A 444 4.44 -0.01 21.78
C VAL A 444 2.99 0.29 21.47
N ILE A 445 2.22 -0.73 21.10
CA ILE A 445 0.82 -0.61 20.70
C ILE A 445 0.00 -1.69 21.39
N TYR A 446 -1.16 -1.32 21.91
CA TYR A 446 -2.20 -2.26 22.26
C TYR A 446 -3.25 -2.29 21.16
N HIS A 447 -3.55 -3.48 20.66
CA HIS A 447 -4.61 -3.73 19.70
C HIS A 447 -5.72 -4.53 20.38
N ASN A 448 -6.96 -4.27 20.00
CA ASN A 448 -8.11 -5.01 20.46
C ASN A 448 -9.12 -5.17 19.34
N GLU A 449 -9.64 -6.38 19.22
CA GLU A 449 -10.63 -6.75 18.23
C GLU A 449 -11.82 -7.39 18.91
N THR A 450 -13.01 -7.10 18.41
CA THR A 450 -14.24 -7.77 18.79
C THR A 450 -14.97 -8.15 17.52
N ALA A 451 -15.35 -9.42 17.37
CA ALA A 451 -16.11 -9.88 16.22
C ALA A 451 -17.20 -10.87 16.62
N ARG A 452 -18.33 -10.79 15.95
CA ARG A 452 -19.49 -11.67 16.16
C ARG A 452 -19.84 -12.46 14.90
N GLN A 453 -20.21 -13.72 15.08
CA GLN A 453 -20.84 -14.52 14.03
C GLN A 453 -22.33 -14.23 13.93
N GLN A 454 -22.91 -14.51 12.76
CA GLN A 454 -24.33 -14.29 12.46
C GLN A 454 -25.28 -14.98 13.44
N ASN A 455 -24.91 -16.17 13.93
CA ASN A 455 -25.66 -16.93 14.95
C ASN A 455 -25.55 -16.35 16.38
N GLY A 456 -24.93 -15.17 16.53
CA GLY A 456 -24.71 -14.52 17.83
C GLY A 456 -23.57 -15.13 18.65
N LEU A 457 -22.91 -16.19 18.15
CA LEU A 457 -21.79 -16.82 18.83
C LEU A 457 -20.50 -15.99 18.67
N PRO A 458 -19.56 -16.12 19.63
CA PRO A 458 -18.23 -15.54 19.48
C PRO A 458 -17.55 -16.10 18.22
N ALA A 459 -16.81 -15.29 17.48
CA ALA A 459 -16.12 -15.76 16.28
C ALA A 459 -14.90 -16.63 16.58
N VAL A 460 -14.55 -17.53 15.65
CA VAL A 460 -13.21 -18.12 15.63
C VAL A 460 -12.28 -17.14 14.93
N ILE A 461 -11.50 -16.39 15.71
CA ILE A 461 -10.49 -15.47 15.18
C ILE A 461 -9.06 -16.02 15.40
N THR A 462 -8.92 -17.19 16.05
CA THR A 462 -7.62 -17.81 16.35
C THR A 462 -7.42 -19.14 15.62
N PRO A 463 -6.16 -19.52 15.28
CA PRO A 463 -5.85 -20.82 14.65
C PRO A 463 -6.26 -22.04 15.49
N SER A 464 -6.41 -21.88 16.80
CA SER A 464 -6.76 -22.96 17.74
C SER A 464 -8.23 -23.40 17.71
N ASN A 465 -9.03 -22.95 16.72
CA ASN A 465 -10.48 -23.15 16.66
C ASN A 465 -11.23 -22.73 17.95
N THR A 466 -10.61 -21.89 18.76
CA THR A 466 -11.21 -21.37 19.99
C THR A 466 -12.08 -20.18 19.63
N PHE A 467 -13.36 -20.25 19.95
CA PHE A 467 -14.28 -19.14 19.77
C PHE A 467 -13.91 -18.03 20.76
N LYS A 468 -13.37 -16.92 20.26
CA LYS A 468 -13.08 -15.71 21.02
C LYS A 468 -13.83 -14.55 20.38
N GLY A 469 -14.79 -14.02 21.11
CA GLY A 469 -15.55 -12.85 20.66
C GLY A 469 -14.74 -11.56 20.75
N GLN A 470 -13.65 -11.59 21.51
CA GLN A 470 -12.71 -10.49 21.70
C GLN A 470 -11.29 -11.05 21.85
N ASP A 471 -10.31 -10.39 21.25
CA ASP A 471 -8.88 -10.66 21.44
C ASP A 471 -8.12 -9.35 21.59
N GLY A 472 -7.01 -9.39 22.33
CA GLY A 472 -6.20 -8.22 22.60
C GLY A 472 -4.73 -8.59 22.63
N ILE A 473 -3.89 -7.74 22.03
CA ILE A 473 -2.47 -8.03 21.86
C ILE A 473 -1.63 -6.77 22.03
N TRP A 474 -0.50 -6.92 22.73
CA TRP A 474 0.55 -5.91 22.79
C TRP A 474 1.59 -6.19 21.73
N THR A 475 1.95 -5.19 20.95
CA THR A 475 3.04 -5.26 19.99
C THR A 475 4.08 -4.20 20.29
N ALA A 476 5.32 -4.46 19.87
CA ALA A 476 6.37 -3.46 19.96
C ALA A 476 7.24 -3.45 18.71
N THR A 477 7.78 -2.29 18.37
CA THR A 477 8.73 -2.10 17.27
C THR A 477 9.92 -1.31 17.76
N ILE A 478 11.13 -1.79 17.49
CA ILE A 478 12.37 -1.02 17.60
C ILE A 478 12.85 -0.73 16.19
N ARG A 479 13.16 0.54 15.90
CA ARG A 479 13.59 1.01 14.58
C ARG A 479 14.90 1.77 14.68
N VAL A 480 15.81 1.46 13.75
CA VAL A 480 16.99 2.27 13.45
C VAL A 480 16.90 2.70 12.00
N GLN A 481 16.91 4.01 11.72
CA GLN A 481 16.77 4.55 10.37
C GLN A 481 17.78 5.65 10.09
N ARG A 482 18.49 5.53 8.97
CA ARG A 482 19.36 6.57 8.42
C ARG A 482 18.75 7.09 7.13
N ASN A 483 18.38 8.37 7.09
CA ASN A 483 17.94 9.04 5.86
C ASN A 483 19.13 9.70 5.16
N PHE A 484 19.07 9.76 3.83
CA PHE A 484 20.07 10.44 3.00
C PHE A 484 19.41 11.21 1.86
#